data_AF-A0A925YS31-F1
#
_entry.id   AF-A0A925YS31-F1
#
_cell.length_a   1.000
_cell.length_b   1.000
_cell.length_c   1.000
_cell.angle_alpha   90.00
_cell.angle_beta   90.00
_cell.angle_gamma   90.00
#
_symmetry.space_group_name_H-M   'P 1'
#
loop_
_entity.id
_entity.type
_entity.pdbx_description
1 polymer ?
#
loop_
_entity_poly.entity_id
_entity_poly.type
_entity_poly.pdbx_seq_one_letter_code
_entity_poly.pdbx_strand_id
1 'polypeptide(L)'
;MDKTPANRSSKVDNARIPYRHPQPKEAFPELVVPDAIPQDERLWVPQQENVWVRPLCLSTSRGYWVNLLRVRKSGVLSRHRHPQPVHGFVLKGSWHYL
;
A
#
# COMPACT_ATOMS: atom_id res chain seq x y z
N MET A 1 20.97 -38.56 -26.84
CA MET A 1 20.21 -37.46 -27.47
C MET A 1 20.40 -36.24 -26.60
N ASP A 2 21.31 -35.38 -27.03
CA ASP A 2 21.71 -34.15 -26.37
C ASP A 2 20.59 -33.09 -26.50
N LYS A 3 20.19 -32.47 -25.38
CA LYS A 3 19.22 -31.36 -25.37
C LYS A 3 19.94 -30.12 -24.87
N THR A 4 20.61 -29.42 -25.78
CA THR A 4 21.08 -28.05 -25.56
C THR A 4 19.89 -27.17 -25.15
N PRO A 5 19.95 -26.41 -24.04
CA PRO A 5 18.88 -25.49 -23.70
C PRO A 5 18.89 -24.34 -24.71
N ALA A 6 17.74 -24.10 -25.34
CA ALA A 6 17.56 -22.99 -26.27
C ALA A 6 17.77 -21.66 -25.52
N ASN A 7 18.80 -20.91 -25.94
CA ASN A 7 19.09 -19.56 -25.47
C ASN A 7 17.96 -18.61 -25.91
N ARG A 8 16.93 -18.44 -25.08
CA ARG A 8 15.93 -17.38 -25.29
C ARG A 8 16.54 -16.05 -24.87
N SER A 9 17.12 -15.33 -25.84
CA SER A 9 17.25 -13.88 -25.75
C SER A 9 15.85 -13.28 -25.73
N SER A 10 15.26 -13.10 -24.55
CA SER A 10 14.04 -12.30 -24.40
C SER A 10 14.42 -10.85 -24.64
N LYS A 11 14.02 -10.27 -25.78
CA LYS A 11 14.07 -8.82 -25.99
C LYS A 11 13.45 -8.13 -24.77
N VAL A 12 14.19 -7.22 -24.16
CA VAL A 12 13.68 -6.41 -23.04
C VAL A 12 12.48 -5.63 -23.55
N ASP A 13 11.32 -5.87 -22.95
CA ASP A 13 10.10 -5.17 -23.26
C ASP A 13 10.19 -3.74 -22.71
N ASN A 14 10.46 -2.78 -23.59
CA ASN A 14 10.63 -1.38 -23.21
C ASN A 14 9.40 -0.79 -22.50
N ALA A 15 8.19 -1.35 -22.68
CA ALA A 15 6.99 -0.90 -21.97
C ALA A 15 7.04 -1.18 -20.46
N ARG A 16 7.94 -2.06 -20.01
CA ARG A 16 8.14 -2.39 -18.59
C ARG A 16 9.28 -1.62 -17.93
N ILE A 17 9.96 -0.75 -18.68
CA ILE A 17 11.04 0.07 -18.13
C ILE A 17 10.39 1.30 -17.45
N PRO A 18 10.58 1.49 -16.14
CA PRO A 18 10.06 2.69 -15.47
C PRO A 18 10.73 3.95 -16.03
N TYR A 19 10.04 5.08 -15.94
CA TYR A 19 10.56 6.38 -16.38
C TYR A 19 11.94 6.66 -15.76
N ARG A 20 12.92 7.07 -16.59
CA ARG A 20 14.33 7.31 -16.18
C ARG A 20 14.83 8.73 -16.43
N HIS A 21 13.98 9.65 -16.86
CA HIS A 21 14.37 11.04 -17.09
C HIS A 21 14.14 11.87 -15.81
N PRO A 22 14.66 13.12 -15.75
CA PRO A 22 14.39 13.99 -14.62
C PRO A 22 12.89 14.23 -14.45
N GLN A 23 12.39 14.05 -13.22
CA GLN A 23 11.04 14.47 -12.87
C GLN A 23 10.90 16.01 -13.01
N PRO A 24 9.69 16.54 -13.26
CA PRO A 24 9.46 17.99 -13.19
C PRO A 24 9.99 18.57 -11.88
N LYS A 25 10.55 19.79 -11.91
CA LYS A 25 11.21 20.39 -10.73
C LYS A 25 10.26 20.60 -9.56
N GLU A 26 8.98 20.76 -9.87
CA GLU A 26 7.87 21.03 -8.98
C GLU A 26 7.22 19.73 -8.48
N ALA A 27 7.61 18.58 -9.04
CA ALA A 27 7.08 17.29 -8.62
C ALA A 27 7.63 16.90 -7.25
N PHE A 28 6.73 16.48 -6.36
CA PHE A 28 7.14 15.83 -5.13
C PHE A 28 7.83 14.49 -5.43
N PRO A 29 8.79 14.05 -4.60
CA PRO A 29 9.34 12.71 -4.71
C PRO A 29 8.24 11.66 -4.75
N GLU A 30 8.41 10.64 -5.59
CA GLU A 30 7.49 9.51 -5.61
C GLU A 30 7.47 8.83 -4.23
N LEU A 31 6.28 8.60 -3.70
CA LEU A 31 6.11 7.87 -2.45
C LEU A 31 5.86 6.39 -2.77
N VAL A 32 6.94 5.62 -2.84
CA VAL A 32 6.89 4.17 -2.99
C VAL A 32 7.24 3.51 -1.67
N VAL A 33 6.26 2.85 -1.04
CA VAL A 33 6.48 2.06 0.16
C VAL A 33 6.46 0.58 -0.23
N PRO A 34 7.62 -0.09 -0.32
CA PRO A 34 7.66 -1.52 -0.61
C PRO A 34 7.01 -2.32 0.54
N ASP A 35 6.53 -3.51 0.20
CA ASP A 35 5.96 -4.48 1.15
C ASP A 35 4.95 -3.83 2.10
N ALA A 36 3.87 -3.27 1.55
CA ALA A 36 2.87 -2.51 2.32
C ALA A 36 2.28 -3.31 3.49
N ILE A 37 2.24 -4.65 3.42
CA ILE A 37 2.06 -5.51 4.59
C ILE A 37 3.45 -5.87 5.13
N PRO A 38 3.87 -5.32 6.29
CA PRO A 38 5.22 -5.52 6.79
C PRO A 38 5.38 -6.89 7.44
N GLN A 39 6.59 -7.45 7.38
CA GLN A 39 6.99 -8.58 8.23
C GLN A 39 7.39 -8.12 9.64
N ASP A 40 7.90 -6.89 9.77
CA ASP A 40 8.25 -6.30 11.05
C ASP A 40 6.99 -5.83 11.80
N GLU A 41 6.65 -6.53 12.87
CA GLU A 41 5.46 -6.25 13.68
C GLU A 41 5.52 -4.88 14.38
N ARG A 42 6.70 -4.29 14.56
CA ARG A 42 6.87 -2.97 15.21
C ARG A 42 6.27 -1.83 14.39
N LEU A 43 6.05 -2.05 13.10
CA LEU A 43 5.44 -1.06 12.20
C LEU A 43 3.91 -0.96 12.35
N TRP A 44 3.30 -1.86 13.11
CA TRP A 44 1.88 -1.79 13.46
C TRP A 44 1.68 -0.98 14.73
N VAL A 45 1.03 0.16 14.61
CA VAL A 45 0.68 1.03 15.73
C VAL A 45 -0.67 0.57 16.31
N PRO A 46 -0.75 0.25 17.61
CA PRO A 46 -2.02 -0.09 18.24
C PRO A 46 -2.94 1.13 18.29
N GLN A 47 -4.19 0.98 17.84
CA GLN A 47 -5.21 2.03 17.86
C GLN A 47 -6.26 1.75 18.93
N GLN A 48 -6.76 0.51 18.99
CA GLN A 48 -7.75 0.03 19.95
C GLN A 48 -7.49 -1.46 20.23
N GLU A 49 -8.24 -2.06 21.16
CA GLU A 49 -8.19 -3.51 21.37
C GLU A 49 -8.46 -4.24 20.04
N ASN A 50 -7.54 -5.13 19.66
CA ASN A 50 -7.61 -5.88 18.40
C ASN A 50 -7.55 -5.06 17.10
N VAL A 51 -7.26 -3.76 17.15
CA VAL A 51 -7.18 -2.87 15.98
C VAL A 51 -5.81 -2.17 15.91
N TRP A 52 -5.13 -2.34 14.77
CA TRP A 52 -3.83 -1.74 14.48
C TRP A 52 -3.84 -1.01 13.15
N VAL A 53 -3.00 0.02 13.06
CA VAL A 53 -2.78 0.77 11.82
C VAL A 53 -1.30 0.76 11.44
N ARG A 54 -1.02 0.69 10.14
CA ARG A 54 0.30 1.04 9.59
C ARG A 54 0.13 2.31 8.76
N PRO A 55 0.63 3.46 9.22
CA PRO A 55 0.66 4.67 8.41
C PRO A 55 1.55 4.47 7.18
N LEU A 56 1.09 4.93 6.01
CA LEU A 56 1.86 4.89 4.75
C LEU A 56 2.13 6.28 4.21
N CYS A 57 1.16 7.20 4.32
CA CYS A 57 1.26 8.56 3.84
C CYS A 57 0.50 9.51 4.77
N LEU A 58 1.05 10.69 5.03
CA LEU A 58 0.37 11.82 5.64
C LEU A 58 0.65 13.07 4.81
N SER A 59 -0.41 13.71 4.31
CA SER A 59 -0.34 14.98 3.60
C SER A 59 -1.15 16.02 4.36
N THR A 60 -0.47 16.81 5.18
CA THR A 60 -1.09 17.85 6.00
C THR A 60 -1.65 19.00 5.17
N SER A 61 -1.01 19.33 4.05
CA SER A 61 -1.43 20.41 3.15
C SER A 61 -2.66 20.05 2.31
N ARG A 62 -2.86 18.76 2.02
CA ARG A 62 -4.02 18.27 1.25
C ARG A 62 -5.07 17.56 2.10
N GLY A 63 -4.85 17.48 3.41
CA GLY A 63 -5.82 16.91 4.36
C GLY A 63 -6.11 15.42 4.14
N TYR A 64 -5.15 14.63 3.66
CA TYR A 64 -5.33 13.19 3.48
C TYR A 64 -4.22 12.37 4.10
N TRP A 65 -4.53 11.11 4.36
CA TRP A 65 -3.57 10.09 4.78
C TRP A 65 -3.95 8.75 4.15
N VAL A 66 -2.97 7.85 4.12
CA VAL A 66 -3.17 6.46 3.71
C VAL A 66 -2.61 5.57 4.80
N ASN A 67 -3.37 4.59 5.24
CA ASN A 67 -2.92 3.59 6.20
C ASN A 67 -3.46 2.21 5.82
N LEU A 68 -2.75 1.17 6.25
CA LEU A 68 -3.37 -0.15 6.39
C LEU A 68 -4.11 -0.22 7.72
N LEU A 69 -5.28 -0.83 7.71
CA LEU A 69 -6.03 -1.20 8.91
C LEU A 69 -5.96 -2.72 9.09
N ARG A 70 -5.55 -3.17 10.27
CA ARG A 70 -5.50 -4.60 10.61
C ARG A 70 -6.33 -4.85 11.85
N VAL A 71 -7.32 -5.73 11.71
CA VAL A 71 -8.11 -6.24 12.82
C VAL A 71 -7.75 -7.71 13.03
N ARG A 72 -7.41 -8.11 14.26
CA ARG A 72 -7.13 -9.52 14.58
C ARG A 72 -8.33 -10.11 15.33
N LYS A 73 -8.82 -11.27 14.89
CA LYS A 73 -10.07 -11.92 15.35
C LYS A 73 -11.32 -11.12 14.97
N SER A 74 -11.68 -10.10 15.74
CA SER A 74 -12.85 -9.24 15.53
C SER A 74 -12.61 -7.87 16.15
N GLY A 75 -13.35 -6.87 15.68
CA GLY A 75 -13.27 -5.51 16.18
C GLY A 75 -14.38 -4.64 15.59
N VAL A 76 -14.80 -3.64 16.34
CA VAL A 76 -15.74 -2.61 15.91
C VAL A 76 -15.05 -1.27 16.09
N LEU A 77 -14.97 -0.49 15.02
CA LEU A 77 -14.53 0.89 15.11
C LEU A 77 -15.71 1.75 15.55
N SER A 78 -15.45 2.70 16.44
CA SER A 78 -16.48 3.62 16.92
C SER A 78 -17.12 4.38 15.76
N ARG A 79 -18.43 4.63 15.87
CA ARG A 79 -19.19 5.40 14.87
C ARG A 79 -18.56 6.79 14.68
N HIS A 80 -18.34 7.18 13.44
CA HIS A 80 -17.81 8.49 13.07
C HIS A 80 -18.32 8.92 11.69
N ARG A 81 -18.09 10.20 11.34
CA ARG A 81 -18.45 10.78 10.04
C ARG A 81 -17.19 11.35 9.39
N HIS A 82 -17.08 11.19 8.07
CA HIS A 82 -16.05 11.86 7.29
C HIS A 82 -16.63 13.09 6.58
N PRO A 83 -15.94 14.24 6.63
CA PRO A 83 -16.29 15.40 5.82
C PRO A 83 -15.86 15.24 4.35
N GLN A 84 -15.05 14.23 4.04
CA GLN A 84 -14.49 13.93 2.72
C GLN A 84 -14.68 12.44 2.37
N PRO A 85 -14.58 12.04 1.09
CA PRO A 85 -14.68 10.64 0.69
C PRO A 85 -13.62 9.74 1.33
N VAL A 86 -13.97 8.47 1.54
CA VAL A 86 -13.04 7.42 2.00
C VAL A 86 -12.99 6.33 0.95
N HIS A 87 -11.78 5.95 0.57
CA HIS A 87 -11.51 4.82 -0.33
C HIS A 87 -10.94 3.67 0.49
N GLY A 88 -11.58 2.49 0.39
CA GLY A 88 -11.13 1.28 1.06
C GLY A 88 -11.01 0.13 0.08
N PHE A 89 -9.95 -0.66 0.22
CA PHE A 89 -9.74 -1.89 -0.54
C PHE A 89 -9.42 -3.03 0.42
N VAL A 90 -10.13 -4.16 0.28
CA VAL A 90 -9.96 -5.30 1.18
C VAL A 90 -8.83 -6.19 0.66
N LEU A 91 -7.71 -6.19 1.38
CA LEU A 91 -6.58 -7.09 1.08
C LEU A 91 -6.81 -8.52 1.57
N LYS A 92 -7.48 -8.68 2.71
CA LYS A 92 -7.81 -9.99 3.32
C LYS A 92 -8.96 -9.84 4.31
N GLY A 93 -9.83 -10.86 4.36
CA GLY A 93 -10.96 -10.92 5.29
C GLY A 93 -12.20 -10.20 4.78
N SER A 94 -13.07 -9.76 5.69
CA SER A 94 -14.32 -9.07 5.40
C SER A 94 -14.66 -8.08 6.50
N TRP A 95 -15.44 -7.06 6.17
CA TRP A 95 -15.98 -6.07 7.09
C TRP A 95 -17.29 -5.51 6.52
N HIS A 96 -18.06 -4.82 7.34
CA HIS A 96 -19.24 -4.08 6.87
C HIS A 96 -19.49 -2.87 7.78
N TYR A 97 -20.26 -1.92 7.27
CA TYR A 97 -20.91 -0.91 8.11
C TYR A 97 -22.17 -1.52 8.75
N LEU A 98 -22.47 -1.07 9.97
CA LEU A 98 -23.72 -1.38 10.67
C LEU A 98 -24.81 -0.38 10.29
#